data_AF-A0A974QPA0-F1
#
_entry.id   AF-A0A974QPA0-F1
#
_cell.length_a   1.000
_cell.length_b   1.000
_cell.length_c   1.000
_cell.angle_alpha   90.00
_cell.angle_beta   90.00
_cell.angle_gamma   90.00
#
_symmetry.space_group_name_H-M   'P 1'
#
loop_
_entity.id
_entity.type
_entity.pdbx_description
1 polymer ?
#
loop_
_entity_poly.entity_id
_entity_poly.type
_entity_poly.pdbx_seq_one_letter_code
_entity_poly.pdbx_strand_id
1 'polypeptide(L)'
;MERSEAQIKQHEARVKKEKQRLDKIFKSIPDDKKRVAQGLIVQAARMRILLDDAWLDIQEKGDYELFTQSESAPPYERERPIAKLFNSRDAAYQKIIMQLSKLLPEEIDVVVDKETGNLRSMLNGDK
;
A
#
# COMPACT_ATOMS: atom_id res chain seq x y z
N MET A 1 -12.15 21.74 -4.90
CA MET A 1 -12.75 22.06 -3.59
C MET A 1 -11.81 21.60 -2.50
N GLU A 2 -11.51 22.48 -1.55
CA GLU A 2 -10.70 22.13 -0.39
C GLU A 2 -11.48 21.18 0.53
N ARG A 3 -10.78 20.22 1.15
CA ARG A 3 -11.40 19.32 2.14
C ARG A 3 -11.70 20.11 3.41
N SER A 4 -12.88 19.91 3.99
CA SER A 4 -13.19 20.49 5.30
C SER A 4 -12.32 19.87 6.40
N GLU A 5 -12.19 20.55 7.54
CA GLU A 5 -11.44 20.02 8.69
C GLU A 5 -11.97 18.66 9.15
N ALA A 6 -13.30 18.47 9.14
CA ALA A 6 -13.94 17.22 9.48
C ALA A 6 -13.54 16.09 8.50
N GLN A 7 -13.50 16.38 7.19
CA GLN A 7 -13.07 15.43 6.17
C GLN A 7 -11.58 15.08 6.32
N ILE A 8 -10.73 16.06 6.61
CA ILE A 8 -9.30 15.84 6.87
C ILE A 8 -9.13 14.91 8.09
N LYS A 9 -9.82 15.20 9.19
CA LYS A 9 -9.76 14.39 10.41
C LYS A 9 -10.24 12.96 10.19
N GLN A 10 -11.33 12.77 9.42
CA GLN A 10 -11.84 11.45 9.06
C GLN A 10 -10.83 10.68 8.19
N HIS A 11 -10.23 11.34 7.21
CA HIS A 11 -9.21 10.74 6.36
C HIS A 11 -7.98 10.31 7.17
N GLU A 12 -7.46 11.19 8.04
CA GLU A 12 -6.34 10.87 8.92
C GLU A 12 -6.65 9.72 9.89
N ALA A 13 -7.90 9.60 10.36
CA ALA A 13 -8.32 8.46 11.18
C ALA A 13 -8.26 7.13 10.40
N ARG A 14 -8.68 7.12 9.14
CA ARG A 14 -8.56 5.94 8.24
C ARG A 14 -7.10 5.60 7.98
N VAL A 15 -6.26 6.60 7.70
CA VAL A 15 -4.81 6.42 7.51
C VAL A 15 -4.16 5.86 8.77
N LYS A 16 -4.49 6.37 9.95
CA LYS A 16 -3.97 5.88 11.24
C LYS A 16 -4.35 4.42 11.48
N LYS A 17 -5.61 4.05 11.22
CA LYS A 17 -6.08 2.66 11.33
C LYS A 17 -5.32 1.73 10.40
N GLU A 18 -5.09 2.15 9.17
CA GLU A 18 -4.34 1.37 8.19
C GLU A 18 -2.85 1.26 8.54
N LYS A 19 -2.23 2.34 9.02
CA LYS A 19 -0.86 2.31 9.55
C LYS A 19 -0.72 1.26 10.65
N GLN A 20 -1.64 1.25 11.63
CA GLN A 20 -1.65 0.27 12.71
C GLN A 20 -1.81 -1.18 12.21
N ARG A 21 -2.58 -1.39 11.13
CA ARG A 21 -2.70 -2.70 10.48
C ARG A 21 -1.35 -3.13 9.88
N LEU A 22 -0.71 -2.25 9.12
CA LEU A 22 0.58 -2.51 8.48
C LEU A 22 1.71 -2.70 9.50
N ASP A 23 1.72 -1.93 10.59
CA ASP A 23 2.66 -2.10 11.72
C ASP A 23 2.59 -3.52 12.29
N LYS A 24 1.38 -4.10 12.40
CA LYS A 24 1.20 -5.48 12.88
C LYS A 24 1.70 -6.52 11.87
N ILE A 25 1.46 -6.30 10.59
CA ILE A 25 1.89 -7.20 9.51
C ILE A 25 3.42 -7.25 9.43
N PHE A 26 4.07 -6.10 9.49
CA PHE A 26 5.51 -5.95 9.36
C PHE A 26 6.25 -5.88 10.70
N LYS A 27 5.65 -6.41 11.78
CA LYS A 27 6.21 -6.36 13.14
C LYS A 27 7.55 -7.09 13.27
N SER A 28 7.81 -8.07 12.41
CA SER A 28 9.01 -8.92 12.43
C SER A 28 10.20 -8.29 11.72
N ILE A 29 10.08 -7.06 11.18
CA ILE A 29 11.22 -6.34 10.58
C ILE A 29 12.29 -6.10 11.67
N PRO A 30 13.57 -6.46 11.42
CA PRO A 30 14.68 -6.22 12.33
C PRO A 30 14.86 -4.76 12.75
N ASP A 31 15.38 -4.56 13.96
CA ASP A 31 15.47 -3.24 14.62
C ASP A 31 16.31 -2.22 13.85
N ASP A 32 17.39 -2.65 13.22
CA ASP A 32 18.26 -1.85 12.36
C ASP A 32 17.53 -1.32 11.11
N LYS A 33 16.49 -2.01 10.65
CA LYS A 33 15.67 -1.66 9.48
C LYS A 33 14.38 -0.92 9.84
N LYS A 34 13.99 -0.85 11.12
CA LYS A 34 12.70 -0.29 11.58
C LYS A 34 12.48 1.16 11.14
N ARG A 35 13.52 2.01 11.14
CA ARG A 35 13.37 3.43 10.80
C ARG A 35 12.91 3.62 9.35
N VAL A 36 13.54 2.91 8.41
CA VAL A 36 13.15 2.94 6.99
C VAL A 36 11.77 2.31 6.81
N ALA A 37 11.51 1.18 7.47
CA ALA A 37 10.22 0.50 7.40
C ALA A 37 9.06 1.38 7.89
N GLN A 38 9.22 2.14 8.98
CA GLN A 38 8.17 3.03 9.49
C GLN A 38 7.82 4.14 8.49
N GLY A 39 8.81 4.71 7.80
CA GLY A 39 8.56 5.68 6.73
C GLY A 39 7.73 5.09 5.58
N LEU A 40 8.10 3.89 5.14
CA LEU A 40 7.38 3.15 4.10
C LEU A 40 5.96 2.75 4.53
N ILE A 41 5.77 2.31 5.78
CA ILE A 41 4.46 1.95 6.34
C ILE A 41 3.51 3.16 6.33
N VAL A 42 3.99 4.34 6.74
CA VAL A 42 3.18 5.57 6.72
C VAL A 42 2.75 5.92 5.29
N GLN A 43 3.65 5.81 4.32
CA GLN A 43 3.33 6.11 2.92
C GLN A 43 2.36 5.06 2.33
N ALA A 44 2.59 3.77 2.58
CA ALA A 44 1.68 2.70 2.17
C ALA A 44 0.27 2.90 2.73
N ALA A 45 0.14 3.30 4.00
CA ALA A 45 -1.15 3.57 4.62
C ALA A 45 -1.88 4.74 3.96
N ARG A 46 -1.19 5.85 3.67
CA ARG A 46 -1.76 7.00 2.94
C ARG A 46 -2.22 6.59 1.55
N MET A 47 -1.37 5.86 0.82
CA MET A 47 -1.68 5.42 -0.54
C MET A 47 -2.87 4.47 -0.58
N ARG A 48 -2.97 3.53 0.38
CA ARG A 48 -4.11 2.61 0.48
C ARG A 48 -5.44 3.36 0.60
N ILE A 49 -5.52 4.37 1.48
CA ILE A 49 -6.73 5.16 1.65
C ILE A 49 -7.07 5.96 0.37
N LEU A 50 -6.06 6.53 -0.30
CA LEU A 50 -6.28 7.23 -1.58
C LEU A 50 -6.74 6.28 -2.69
N LEU A 51 -6.27 5.03 -2.70
CA LEU A 51 -6.70 4.00 -3.64
C LEU A 51 -8.14 3.59 -3.38
N ASP A 52 -8.52 3.37 -2.12
CA ASP A 52 -9.91 3.06 -1.76
C ASP A 52 -10.86 4.19 -2.19
N ASP A 53 -10.48 5.46 -1.95
CA ASP A 53 -11.28 6.62 -2.34
C ASP A 53 -11.40 6.75 -3.87
N ALA A 54 -10.30 6.55 -4.60
CA ALA A 54 -10.30 6.59 -6.05
C ALA A 54 -11.10 5.42 -6.65
N TRP A 55 -11.04 4.23 -6.04
CA TRP A 55 -11.82 3.07 -6.47
C TRP A 55 -13.32 3.33 -6.37
N LEU A 56 -13.78 3.93 -5.27
CA LEU A 56 -15.19 4.30 -5.12
C LEU A 56 -15.66 5.26 -6.23
N ASP A 57 -14.84 6.27 -6.57
CA ASP A 57 -15.17 7.20 -7.66
C ASP A 57 -15.19 6.51 -9.04
N ILE A 58 -14.24 5.62 -9.30
CA ILE A 58 -14.18 4.83 -10.54
C ILE A 58 -15.38 3.89 -10.65
N GLN A 59 -15.78 3.23 -9.57
CA GLN A 59 -16.96 2.36 -9.55
C GLN A 59 -18.25 3.14 -9.84
N GLU A 60 -18.35 4.39 -9.39
CA GLU A 60 -19.54 5.22 -9.58
C GLU A 60 -19.58 5.87 -10.98
N LYS A 61 -18.43 6.32 -11.51
CA LYS A 61 -18.37 7.21 -12.67
C LYS A 61 -17.62 6.62 -13.87
N GLY A 62 -17.09 5.42 -13.73
CA GLY A 62 -16.27 4.74 -14.73
C GLY A 62 -14.86 5.31 -14.86
N ASP A 63 -14.06 4.67 -15.71
CA ASP A 63 -12.71 5.10 -16.05
C ASP A 63 -12.68 6.17 -17.15
N TYR A 64 -13.73 6.23 -17.96
CA TYR A 64 -13.85 7.11 -19.11
C TYR A 64 -15.06 8.04 -18.98
N GLU A 65 -14.94 9.24 -19.52
CA GLU A 65 -16.02 10.20 -19.65
C GLU A 65 -16.12 10.68 -21.10
N LEU A 66 -17.34 11.01 -21.56
CA LEU A 66 -17.51 11.70 -22.83
C LEU A 66 -17.05 13.15 -22.67
N PHE A 67 -16.19 13.58 -23.58
CA PHE A 67 -15.65 14.93 -23.64
C PHE A 67 -15.85 15.50 -25.04
N THR A 68 -16.17 16.80 -25.11
CA THR A 68 -16.16 17.53 -26.38
C THR A 68 -15.24 18.75 -26.28
N GLN A 69 -14.52 19.04 -27.35
CA GLN A 69 -13.60 20.19 -27.43
C GLN A 69 -14.34 21.51 -27.70
N SER A 70 -15.48 21.45 -28.40
CA SER A 70 -16.33 22.61 -28.71
C SER A 70 -17.78 22.15 -28.91
N GLU A 71 -18.73 23.08 -28.87
CA GLU A 71 -20.15 22.79 -29.10
C GLU A 71 -20.42 22.13 -30.47
N SER A 72 -19.55 22.38 -31.46
CA SER A 72 -19.65 21.88 -32.82
C SER A 72 -18.90 20.57 -33.09
N ALA A 73 -18.08 20.09 -32.15
CA ALA A 73 -17.30 18.87 -32.32
C ALA A 73 -18.04 17.64 -31.76
N PRO A 74 -17.95 16.47 -32.42
CA PRO A 74 -18.53 15.24 -31.87
C PRO A 74 -17.82 14.84 -30.56
N PRO A 75 -18.57 14.41 -29.52
CA PRO A 75 -17.95 13.91 -28.29
C PRO A 75 -17.12 12.65 -28.54
N TYR A 76 -16.07 12.48 -27.73
CA TYR A 76 -15.24 11.27 -27.71
C TYR A 76 -14.93 10.85 -26.27
N GLU A 77 -14.58 9.57 -26.08
CA GLU A 77 -14.18 9.06 -24.77
C GLU A 77 -12.80 9.56 -24.38
N ARG A 78 -12.67 10.04 -23.14
CA ARG A 78 -11.40 10.42 -22.54
C ARG A 78 -11.24 9.72 -21.21
N GLU A 79 -10.03 9.21 -20.96
CA GLU A 79 -9.67 8.68 -19.64
C GLU A 79 -9.77 9.79 -18.58
N ARG A 80 -10.44 9.48 -17.48
CA ARG A 80 -10.61 10.40 -16.36
C ARG A 80 -9.29 10.53 -15.59
N PRO A 81 -8.88 11.73 -15.14
CA PRO A 81 -7.61 11.89 -14.41
C PRO A 81 -7.48 11.02 -13.15
N ILE A 82 -8.59 10.72 -12.49
CA ILE A 82 -8.62 9.88 -11.29
C ILE A 82 -8.28 8.42 -11.60
N ALA A 83 -8.70 7.88 -12.75
CA ALA A 83 -8.37 6.52 -13.19
C ALA A 83 -6.87 6.39 -13.48
N LYS A 84 -6.30 7.37 -14.18
CA LYS A 84 -4.85 7.44 -14.42
C LYS A 84 -4.05 7.55 -13.11
N LEU A 85 -4.51 8.39 -12.17
CA LEU A 85 -3.90 8.52 -10.85
C LEU A 85 -4.02 7.23 -10.03
N PHE A 86 -5.14 6.51 -10.11
CA PHE A 86 -5.30 5.22 -9.45
C PHE A 86 -4.23 4.23 -9.91
N ASN A 87 -4.06 4.04 -11.22
CA ASN A 87 -3.07 3.12 -11.79
C ASN A 87 -1.63 3.43 -11.33
N SER A 88 -1.24 4.70 -11.39
CA SER A 88 0.09 5.13 -10.93
C SER A 88 0.31 4.94 -9.43
N ARG A 89 -0.71 5.22 -8.61
CA ARG A 89 -0.66 5.03 -7.15
C ARG A 89 -0.66 3.55 -6.78
N ASP A 90 -1.40 2.72 -7.49
CA ASP A 90 -1.45 1.28 -7.20
C ASP A 90 -0.07 0.65 -7.46
N ALA A 91 0.55 0.96 -8.60
CA ALA A 91 1.91 0.50 -8.89
C ALA A 91 2.93 0.95 -7.82
N ALA A 92 2.82 2.19 -7.33
CA ALA A 92 3.70 2.67 -6.26
C ALA A 92 3.38 2.02 -4.89
N TYR A 93 2.12 1.76 -4.58
CA TYR A 93 1.71 1.01 -3.38
C TYR A 93 2.29 -0.41 -3.40
N GLN A 94 2.11 -1.13 -4.51
CA GLN A 94 2.66 -2.47 -4.71
C GLN A 94 4.19 -2.50 -4.52
N LYS A 95 4.90 -1.49 -5.07
CA LYS A 95 6.36 -1.35 -4.88
C LYS A 95 6.74 -1.18 -3.41
N ILE A 96 6.02 -0.34 -2.66
CA ILE A 96 6.27 -0.14 -1.22
C ILE A 96 6.02 -1.43 -0.44
N ILE A 97 4.91 -2.14 -0.71
CA ILE A 97 4.61 -3.42 -0.05
C ILE A 97 5.68 -4.47 -0.35
N MET A 98 6.16 -4.54 -1.59
CA MET A 98 7.27 -5.42 -1.96
C MET A 98 8.56 -5.04 -1.23
N GLN A 99 8.89 -3.74 -1.13
CA GLN A 99 10.06 -3.28 -0.37
C GLN A 99 9.96 -3.66 1.10
N LEU A 100 8.81 -3.42 1.73
CA LEU A 100 8.55 -3.81 3.13
C LEU A 100 8.68 -5.32 3.33
N SER A 101 8.18 -6.12 2.38
CA SER A 101 8.27 -7.58 2.44
C SER A 101 9.72 -8.07 2.38
N LYS A 102 10.58 -7.41 1.60
CA LYS A 102 12.02 -7.71 1.53
C LYS A 102 12.80 -7.33 2.80
N LEU A 103 12.21 -6.52 3.68
CA LEU A 103 12.82 -6.18 4.98
C LEU A 103 12.51 -7.21 6.07
N LEU A 104 11.55 -8.11 5.83
CA LEU A 104 11.30 -9.23 6.73
C LEU A 104 12.51 -10.16 6.75
N PRO A 105 12.77 -10.84 7.88
CA PRO A 105 13.76 -11.91 7.90
C PRO A 105 13.38 -12.96 6.85
N GLU A 106 14.38 -13.47 6.13
CA GLU A 106 14.20 -14.68 5.34
C GLU A 106 13.71 -15.79 6.28
N GLU A 107 12.72 -16.57 5.86
CA GLU A 107 12.20 -17.68 6.67
C GLU A 107 13.38 -18.51 7.19
N ILE A 108 13.38 -18.81 8.50
CA ILE A 108 14.41 -19.63 9.13
C ILE A 108 14.53 -20.92 8.32
N ASP A 109 15.70 -21.18 7.73
CA ASP A 109 16.04 -22.47 7.17
C ASP A 109 15.85 -23.52 8.27
N VAL A 110 14.76 -24.28 8.18
CA VAL A 110 14.54 -25.44 9.02
C VAL A 110 15.52 -26.50 8.53
N VAL A 111 16.71 -26.55 9.15
CA VAL A 111 17.64 -27.66 8.92
C VAL A 111 17.02 -28.90 9.54
N VAL A 112 16.46 -29.77 8.70
CA VAL A 112 16.07 -31.12 9.10
C VAL A 112 17.36 -31.90 9.33
N ASP A 113 17.62 -32.26 10.58
CA ASP A 113 18.67 -33.21 10.94
C ASP A 113 18.36 -34.55 10.26
N LYS A 114 19.10 -34.87 9.19
CA LYS A 114 18.86 -36.05 8.35
C LYS A 114 19.04 -37.37 9.10
N GLU A 115 19.66 -37.37 10.28
CA GLU A 115 19.90 -38.57 11.08
C GLU A 115 18.78 -38.81 12.11
N THR A 116 18.15 -37.77 12.63
CA THR A 116 17.17 -37.89 13.72
C THR A 116 15.75 -37.45 13.37
N GLY A 117 15.56 -36.78 12.23
CA GLY A 117 14.25 -36.25 11.81
C GLY A 117 13.70 -35.14 12.70
N ASN A 118 14.50 -34.64 13.65
CA ASN A 118 14.09 -33.58 14.58
C ASN A 118 14.25 -32.19 13.97
N LEU A 119 13.26 -31.33 14.24
CA LEU A 119 13.26 -29.92 13.89
C LEU A 119 14.13 -29.15 14.90
N ARG A 120 15.27 -28.61 14.47
CA ARG A 120 16.04 -27.64 15.27
C ARG A 120 15.78 -26.24 14.76
N SER A 121 15.22 -25.36 15.59
CA SER A 121 15.16 -23.93 15.31
C SER A 121 16.52 -23.31 15.58
N MET A 122 17.21 -22.81 14.56
CA MET A 122 18.33 -21.90 14.77
C MET A 122 17.76 -20.54 15.18
N LEU A 123 17.59 -20.33 16.49
CA LEU A 123 17.58 -18.97 17.00
C LEU A 123 18.98 -18.44 16.74
N ASN A 124 19.10 -17.37 15.96
CA ASN A 124 20.32 -16.56 15.91
C ASN A 124 20.54 -15.94 17.30
N GLY A 125 21.05 -16.75 18.21
CA GLY A 125 21.79 -16.30 19.37
C GLY A 125 23.21 -16.01 18.93
N ASP A 126 23.72 -14.88 19.42
CA ASP A 126 25.12 -14.46 19.45
C ASP A 126 25.63 -13.69 18.21
N LYS A 127 25.40 -12.38 18.21
CA LYS A 127 26.39 -11.41 18.73
C LYS A 127 25.79 -10.02 18.95
#